data_AF-A0A1I3UPJ8-F1
#
_entry.id   AF-A0A1I3UPJ8-F1
#
_cell.length_a   1.000
_cell.length_b   1.000
_cell.length_c   1.000
_cell.angle_alpha   90.00
_cell.angle_beta   90.00
_cell.angle_gamma   90.00
#
_symmetry.space_group_name_H-M   'P 1'
#
loop_
_entity.id
_entity.type
_entity.pdbx_description
1 polymer ?
#
loop_
_entity_poly.entity_id
_entity_poly.type
_entity_poly.pdbx_seq_one_letter_code
_entity_poly.pdbx_strand_id
1 'polypeptide(L)' 'MDYNGDWDLLVDALDGVPDGWEGQVVWDQADKVRLESYFRQCGGRHHSLHDARALRYAVHGNVPPPTAGSVVP' A
#
# COMPACT_ATOMS: atom_id res chain seq x y z
N MET A 1 5.67 -11.86 18.04
CA MET A 1 5.51 -12.66 16.82
C MET A 1 5.91 -11.72 15.72
N ASP A 2 7.18 -11.79 15.34
CA ASP A 2 7.82 -10.79 14.50
C ASP A 2 7.44 -11.10 13.06
N TYR A 3 6.66 -10.22 12.45
CA TYR A 3 6.33 -10.33 11.03
C TYR A 3 7.64 -10.20 10.25
N ASN A 4 8.14 -11.31 9.70
CA ASN A 4 8.91 -11.24 8.46
C ASN A 4 8.07 -10.40 7.50
N GLY A 5 8.62 -9.28 7.02
CA GLY A 5 7.81 -8.24 6.37
C GLY A 5 7.18 -8.73 5.07
N ASP A 6 6.18 -8.02 4.55
CA ASP A 6 5.59 -8.29 3.22
C ASP A 6 6.66 -8.35 2.11
N TRP A 7 7.77 -7.61 2.30
CA TRP A 7 8.93 -7.65 1.42
C TRP A 7 9.66 -8.99 1.45
N ASP A 8 9.91 -9.55 2.64
CA ASP A 8 10.63 -10.83 2.76
C ASP A 8 9.80 -11.97 2.17
N LEU A 9 8.47 -11.93 2.38
CA LEU A 9 7.53 -12.88 1.75
C LEU A 9 7.53 -12.77 0.22
N LEU A 10 7.61 -11.56 -0.32
CA LEU A 10 7.68 -11.33 -1.76
C LEU A 10 8.99 -11.87 -2.34
N VAL A 11 10.13 -11.57 -1.69
CA VAL A 11 11.45 -12.02 -2.13
C VAL A 11 11.56 -13.55 -2.10
N ASP A 12 11.03 -14.19 -1.06
CA ASP A 12 10.97 -15.66 -0.96
C ASP A 12 10.12 -16.25 -2.10
N ALA A 13 8.93 -15.69 -2.35
CA ALA A 13 8.04 -16.16 -3.42
C ALA A 13 8.62 -15.99 -4.83
N LEU A 14 9.59 -15.10 -5.02
CA LEU A 14 10.26 -14.82 -6.29
C LEU A 14 11.63 -15.51 -6.42
N ASP A 15 12.02 -16.34 -5.45
CA ASP A 15 13.35 -16.97 -5.37
C ASP A 15 14.51 -15.94 -5.40
N GLY A 16 14.29 -14.78 -4.79
CA GLY A 16 15.26 -13.68 -4.72
C GLY A 16 14.69 -12.34 -5.18
N VAL A 17 15.51 -11.29 -5.11
CA VAL A 17 15.15 -9.97 -5.63
C VAL A 17 15.44 -9.96 -7.14
N PRO A 18 14.43 -9.74 -8.00
CA PRO A 18 14.66 -9.66 -9.45
C PRO A 18 15.62 -8.54 -9.84
N ASP A 19 16.36 -8.73 -10.94
CA ASP A 19 17.29 -7.72 -11.43
C ASP A 19 16.60 -6.37 -11.71
N GLY A 20 17.18 -5.29 -11.19
CA GLY A 20 16.66 -3.93 -11.34
C GLY A 20 15.54 -3.55 -10.38
N TRP A 21 15.17 -4.41 -9.44
CA TRP A 21 14.20 -4.08 -8.39
C TRP A 21 14.90 -3.52 -7.15
N GLU A 22 14.27 -2.54 -6.51
CA GLU A 22 14.67 -2.01 -5.21
C GLU A 22 13.47 -1.96 -4.25
N GLY A 23 13.73 -2.26 -2.97
CA GLY A 23 12.74 -2.12 -1.91
C GLY A 23 12.89 -0.76 -1.22
N GLN A 24 11.81 0.01 -1.16
CA GLN A 24 11.77 1.30 -0.46
C GLN A 24 10.66 1.32 0.60
N VAL A 25 11.00 1.74 1.82
CA VAL A 25 9.99 2.01 2.85
C VAL A 25 9.30 3.33 2.53
N VAL A 26 8.08 3.24 1.99
CA VAL A 26 7.25 4.41 1.66
C VAL A 26 6.30 4.82 2.78
N TRP A 27 6.26 4.05 3.88
CA TRP A 27 5.40 4.36 5.03
C TRP A 27 5.67 5.76 5.58
N ASP A 28 6.93 6.16 5.70
CA ASP A 28 7.30 7.47 6.26
C ASP A 28 7.00 8.63 5.31
N GLN A 29 6.75 8.35 4.03
CA GLN A 29 6.37 9.33 3.01
C GLN A 29 4.85 9.52 2.94
N ALA A 30 4.08 8.58 3.51
CA ALA A 30 2.63 8.60 3.42
C ALA A 30 2.02 9.62 4.39
N ASP A 31 1.11 10.45 3.89
CA ASP A 31 0.26 11.30 4.72
C ASP A 31 -0.76 10.44 5.50
N LYS A 32 -0.57 10.39 6.82
CA LYS A 32 -1.40 9.56 7.71
C LYS A 32 -2.86 10.01 7.78
N VAL A 33 -3.12 11.31 7.60
CA VAL A 33 -4.48 11.85 7.58
C VAL A 33 -5.22 11.35 6.33
N ARG A 34 -4.53 11.32 5.18
CA ARG A 34 -5.07 10.77 3.93
C ARG A 34 -5.28 9.25 4.00
N LEU A 35 -4.39 8.54 4.68
CA LEU A 35 -4.50 7.11 4.87
C LEU A 35 -5.75 6.75 5.70
N GLU A 36 -5.96 7.45 6.83
CA GLU A 36 -7.16 7.27 7.66
C GLU A 36 -8.45 7.72 6.93
N SER A 37 -8.38 8.77 6.11
CA SER A 37 -9.54 9.21 5.32
C SER A 37 -9.93 8.19 4.24
N TYR A 38 -8.96 7.50 3.63
CA TYR A 38 -9.21 6.38 2.72
C TYR A 38 -9.97 5.26 3.44
N PHE A 39 -9.47 4.81 4.60
CA PHE A 39 -10.10 3.69 5.31
C PHE A 39 -11.50 4.02 5.82
N ARG A 40 -11.76 5.28 6.22
CA ARG A 40 -13.12 5.70 6.59
C ARG A 40 -14.09 5.66 5.41
N GLN A 41 -13.63 5.97 4.19
CA GLN A 41 -14.46 6.01 2.99
C GLN A 41 -14.65 4.64 2.35
N CYS A 42 -13.57 3.86 2.25
CA CYS A 42 -13.53 2.62 1.48
C CYS A 42 -13.57 1.36 2.37
N GLY A 43 -13.36 1.50 3.68
CA GLY A 43 -13.15 0.36 4.58
C GLY A 43 -11.91 -0.46 4.20
N GLY A 44 -11.94 -1.75 4.54
CA GLY A 44 -10.95 -2.73 4.06
C GLY A 44 -9.57 -2.64 4.70
N ARG A 45 -9.41 -1.93 5.82
CA ARG A 45 -8.17 -1.99 6.63
C ARG A 45 -7.86 -3.45 6.95
N HIS A 46 -6.59 -3.86 6.81
CA HIS A 46 -6.12 -5.25 6.95
C HIS A 46 -6.41 -6.17 5.76
N HIS A 47 -6.88 -5.63 4.64
CA HIS A 47 -6.91 -6.33 3.36
C HIS A 47 -5.77 -5.80 2.47
N SER A 48 -4.84 -6.66 2.07
CA SER A 48 -3.61 -6.28 1.36
C SER A 48 -3.82 -5.34 0.17
N LEU A 49 -4.81 -5.63 -0.69
CA LEU A 49 -5.15 -4.75 -1.81
C LEU A 49 -5.66 -3.36 -1.39
N HIS A 50 -6.45 -3.28 -0.30
CA HIS A 50 -6.95 -2.01 0.22
C HIS A 50 -5.82 -1.23 0.88
N ASP A 51 -4.95 -1.90 1.62
CA ASP A 51 -3.79 -1.29 2.26
C ASP A 51 -2.81 -0.73 1.20
N ALA A 52 -2.56 -1.47 0.11
CA ALA A 52 -1.76 -0.98 -1.01
C ALA A 52 -2.37 0.24 -1.71
N ARG A 53 -3.70 0.24 -1.93
CA ARG A 53 -4.42 1.38 -2.52
C ARG A 53 -4.41 2.61 -1.60
N ALA A 54 -4.61 2.39 -0.30
CA ALA A 54 -4.54 3.44 0.71
C ALA A 54 -3.14 4.08 0.75
N LEU A 55 -2.09 3.24 0.73
CA LEU A 55 -0.70 3.70 0.75
C LEU A 55 -0.36 4.50 -0.51
N ARG A 56 -0.76 4.03 -1.70
CA ARG A 56 -0.61 4.78 -2.96
C ARG A 56 -1.30 6.14 -2.90
N TYR A 57 -2.53 6.18 -2.39
CA TYR A 57 -3.29 7.42 -2.25
C TYR A 57 -2.65 8.41 -1.25
N ALA A 58 -2.03 7.89 -0.19
CA ALA A 58 -1.40 8.70 0.86
C ALA A 58 0.01 9.20 0.48
N VAL A 59 0.76 8.46 -0.34
CA VAL A 59 2.11 8.84 -0.81
C VAL A 59 2.02 9.81 -1.99
N HIS A 60 1.15 9.55 -2.97
CA HIS A 60 1.02 10.40 -4.14
C HIS A 60 -0.06 11.46 -3.94
N GLY A 61 0.34 12.62 -3.41
CA GLY A 61 -0.50 13.78 -3.10
C GLY A 61 -1.49 14.23 -4.18
N ASN A 62 -1.23 13.89 -5.45
CA ASN A 62 -2.04 14.28 -6.61
C ASN A 62 -3.09 13.24 -7.04
N VAL A 63 -3.19 12.09 -6.35
CA VAL A 63 -4.25 11.12 -6.62
C VAL A 63 -5.53 11.62 -5.95
N PRO A 64 -6.65 11.82 -6.69
CA PRO A 64 -7.92 12.17 -6.09
C PRO A 64 -8.44 11.05 -5.18
N PRO A 65 -9.21 11.35 -4.13
CA PRO A 65 -9.75 10.34 -3.24
C PRO A 65 -10.56 9.30 -4.05
N PRO A 66 -10.41 8.00 -3.76
CA PRO A 66 -11.21 6.99 -4.44
C PRO A 66 -12.68 7.22 -4.08
N THR A 67 -13.52 7.34 -5.10
CA THR A 67 -14.97 7.38 -4.91
C THR A 67 -15.47 5.98 -4.58
N ALA A 68 -16.37 5.87 -3.60
CA ALA A 68 -17.04 4.62 -3.26
C ALA A 68 -17.79 4.11 -4.50
N GLY A 69 -17.18 3.19 -5.25
CA GLY A 69 -17.73 2.62 -6.49
C GLY A 69 -16.78 2.60 -7.69
N SER A 70 -15.64 3.31 -7.65
CA SER A 70 -14.67 3.22 -8.74
C SER A 70 -13.72 2.04 -8.52
N VAL A 71 -14.02 0.92 -9.18
CA VAL A 71 -13.00 -0.08 -9.48
C VAL A 71 -12.07 0.57 -10.52
N VAL A 72 -10.96 1.13 -10.05
CA VAL A 72 -9.88 1.51 -10.95
C VAL A 72 -9.23 0.20 -11.43
N PRO A 73 -9.18 -0.07 -12.75
CA PRO A 73 -8.52 -1.25 -13.30
C PRO A 73 -7.02 -1.25 -13.00
#